data_AF-A0A920PB88-F1
#
_entry.id   AF-A0A920PB88-F1
#
_cell.length_a   1.000
_cell.length_b   1.000
_cell.length_c   1.000
_cell.angle_alpha   90.00
_cell.angle_beta   90.00
_cell.angle_gamma   90.00
#
_symmetry.space_group_name_H-M   'P 1'
#
loop_
_entity.id
_entity.type
_entity.pdbx_description
1 polymer ?
#
loop_
_entity_poly.entity_id
_entity_poly.type
_entity_poly.pdbx_seq_one_letter_code
_entity_poly.pdbx_strand_id
1 'polypeptide(L)' 'MTQTSPIKQLQTKSVDQSCQHIWIIQPATGPLSDGVCESCGESKEFQNYIEASTWRDDKIAMGEEPEESSRDY' A
#
# COMPACT_ATOMS: atom_id res chain seq x y z
N MET A 1 46.69 8.89 -5.97
CA MET A 1 45.50 9.55 -5.38
C MET A 1 44.50 8.45 -5.08
N THR A 2 44.45 7.94 -3.84
CA THR A 2 43.59 6.79 -3.48
C THR A 2 42.23 7.30 -3.03
N GLN A 3 41.21 7.14 -3.87
CA GLN A 3 39.84 7.53 -3.54
C GLN A 3 39.18 6.37 -2.76
N THR A 4 39.03 6.56 -1.45
CA THR A 4 38.28 5.66 -0.58
C THR A 4 36.79 6.02 -0.65
N SER A 5 36.00 5.21 -1.36
CA SER A 5 34.55 5.27 -1.34
C SER A 5 34.00 4.73 -0.01
N PRO A 6 33.01 5.37 0.63
CA PRO A 6 32.40 4.85 1.84
C PRO A 6 31.55 3.61 1.53
N ILE A 7 31.85 2.51 2.21
CA ILE A 7 31.07 1.26 2.19
C ILE A 7 29.67 1.59 2.72
N LYS A 8 28.66 1.58 1.84
CA LYS A 8 27.25 1.66 2.23
C LYS A 8 26.92 0.38 3.00
N GLN A 9 26.82 0.47 4.32
CA GLN A 9 26.45 -0.67 5.18
C GLN A 9 25.06 -1.18 4.76
N LEU A 10 25.03 -2.32 4.06
CA LEU A 10 23.80 -3.08 3.86
C LEU A 10 23.40 -3.61 5.24
N GLN A 11 22.32 -3.06 5.79
CA GLN A 11 21.69 -3.56 7.01
C GLN A 11 21.30 -5.02 6.80
N THR A 12 21.99 -5.90 7.52
CA THR A 12 21.64 -7.31 7.68
C THR A 12 20.33 -7.38 8.44
N LYS A 13 19.22 -7.48 7.72
CA LYS A 13 17.93 -7.83 8.30
C LYS A 13 18.02 -9.28 8.76
N SER A 14 18.23 -9.47 10.06
CA SER A 14 18.19 -10.76 10.73
C SER A 14 16.84 -11.40 10.43
N VAL A 15 16.85 -12.48 9.65
CA VAL A 15 15.70 -13.34 9.41
C VAL A 15 15.48 -14.15 10.68
N ASP A 16 14.91 -13.52 11.70
CA ASP A 16 14.56 -14.21 12.94
C ASP A 16 13.04 -14.32 13.05
N GLN A 17 12.59 -15.57 12.91
CA GLN A 17 11.22 -16.03 13.12
C GLN A 17 10.17 -15.36 12.21
N SER A 18 9.03 -16.00 11.99
CA SER A 18 7.95 -15.39 11.20
C SER A 18 7.37 -14.21 11.98
N CYS A 19 7.93 -13.01 11.80
CA CYS A 19 7.45 -11.82 12.47
C CYS A 19 6.02 -11.52 11.99
N GLN A 20 5.06 -11.55 12.90
CA GLN A 20 3.74 -10.99 12.67
C GLN A 20 3.85 -9.47 12.81
N HIS A 21 4.09 -8.82 11.68
CA HIS A 21 4.34 -7.39 11.64
C HIS A 21 3.06 -6.61 11.95
N ILE A 22 3.01 -6.01 13.14
CA ILE A 22 2.05 -4.98 13.51
C ILE A 22 2.71 -3.64 13.17
N TRP A 23 2.17 -2.93 12.18
CA TRP A 23 2.74 -1.68 11.69
C TRP A 23 2.15 -0.47 12.39
N ILE A 24 3.02 0.34 13.01
CA ILE A 24 2.66 1.63 13.59
C ILE A 24 2.95 2.71 12.55
N ILE A 25 1.92 3.18 11.85
CA ILE A 25 2.03 4.15 10.75
C ILE A 25 1.93 5.57 11.32
N GLN A 26 2.88 6.42 10.95
CA GLN A 26 2.90 7.83 11.38
C GLN A 26 1.77 8.65 10.75
N PRO A 27 1.40 9.80 11.34
CA PRO A 27 0.43 10.71 10.74
C PRO A 27 0.81 11.09 9.31
N ALA A 28 -0.19 11.19 8.44
CA ALA A 28 0.03 11.53 7.05
C ALA A 28 0.60 12.95 6.90
N THR A 29 1.88 13.04 6.53
CA THR A 29 2.55 14.30 6.17
C THR A 29 2.65 14.49 4.66
N GLY A 30 2.08 13.57 3.87
CA GLY A 30 2.14 13.58 2.41
C GLY A 30 1.46 12.37 1.75
N PRO A 31 1.80 12.08 0.48
CA PRO A 31 1.24 10.93 -0.25
C PRO A 31 1.70 9.58 0.30
N LEU A 32 2.84 9.57 0.99
CA LEU A 32 3.43 8.41 1.66
C LEU A 32 3.55 8.71 3.16
N SER A 33 3.43 7.66 3.97
CA SER A 33 3.69 7.68 5.42
C SER A 33 4.65 6.55 5.77
N ASP A 34 5.61 6.81 6.64
CA ASP A 34 6.47 5.77 7.18
C ASP A 34 5.74 5.00 8.28
N GLY A 35 5.96 3.69 8.34
CA GLY A 35 5.47 2.84 9.41
C GLY A 35 6.56 1.90 9.92
N VAL A 36 6.61 1.75 11.24
CA VAL A 36 7.59 0.89 11.91
C VAL A 36 6.88 -0.31 12.53
N CYS A 37 7.44 -1.50 12.36
CA CYS A 37 6.95 -2.71 13.01
C CYS A 37 7.20 -2.64 14.51
N GLU A 38 6.15 -2.79 15.31
CA GLU A 38 6.23 -2.80 16.78
C GLU A 38 7.15 -3.92 17.29
N SER A 39 7.11 -5.09 16.65
CA SER A 39 7.81 -6.29 17.12
C SER A 39 9.30 -6.32 16.76
N CYS A 40 9.66 -5.94 15.53
CA CYS A 40 11.03 -6.10 15.01
C CYS A 40 11.72 -4.78 14.63
N GLY A 41 10.99 -3.66 14.66
CA GLY A 41 11.55 -2.34 14.32
C GLY A 41 11.83 -2.13 12.84
N GLU A 42 11.35 -3.01 11.95
CA GLU A 42 11.45 -2.76 10.50
C GLU A 42 10.63 -1.53 10.10
N SER A 43 11.19 -0.67 9.25
CA SER A 43 10.50 0.47 8.64
C SER A 43 10.02 0.16 7.22
N LYS A 44 8.80 0.59 6.86
CA LYS A 44 8.20 0.45 5.54
C LYS A 44 7.36 1.68 5.20
N GLU A 45 7.37 2.09 3.93
CA GLU A 45 6.54 3.18 3.42
C GLU A 45 5.15 2.70 2.98
N PHE A 46 4.12 3.46 3.33
CA PHE A 46 2.70 3.19 3.05
C PHE A 46 2.10 4.36 2.27
N GLN A 47 1.30 4.06 1.23
CA GLN A 47 0.55 5.08 0.50
C GLN A 47 -0.69 5.52 1.29
N ASN A 48 -0.92 6.83 1.36
CA ASN A 48 -2.07 7.42 2.04
C ASN A 48 -3.32 7.51 1.14
N TYR A 49 -3.29 6.89 -0.04
CA TYR A 49 -4.40 6.90 -0.98
C TYR A 49 -4.59 5.52 -1.58
N ILE A 50 -5.84 5.22 -1.91
CA ILE A 50 -6.19 4.08 -2.75
C ILE A 50 -6.22 4.56 -4.20
N GLU A 51 -5.44 3.95 -5.08
CA GLU A 51 -5.56 4.20 -6.52
C GLU A 51 -6.89 3.59 -6.98
N ALA A 52 -7.89 4.44 -7.22
CA ALA A 52 -9.19 4.14 -7.81
C ALA A 52 -9.58 2.66 -7.72
N SER A 53 -9.74 2.14 -6.50
CA SER A 53 -10.41 0.86 -6.34
C SER A 53 -11.81 1.07 -6.88
N THR A 54 -12.29 0.18 -7.73
CA THR A 54 -13.67 0.12 -8.18
C THR A 54 -14.57 -0.17 -6.98
N TRP A 55 -14.70 0.76 -6.03
CA TRP A 55 -15.56 0.63 -4.85
C TRP A 55 -16.98 1.09 -5.21
N ARG A 56 -17.51 0.50 -6.27
CA ARG A 56 -18.92 0.45 -6.70
C ARG A 56 -18.82 -0.06 -8.12
N ASP A 57 -19.08 -1.36 -8.31
CA ASP A 57 -19.91 -1.90 -9.39
C ASP A 57 -19.74 -3.43 -9.43
N ASP A 58 -19.95 -4.10 -8.29
CA ASP A 58 -20.26 -5.54 -8.24
C ASP A 58 -21.62 -5.88 -8.89
N LYS A 59 -22.13 -5.03 -9.79
CA LYS A 59 -23.40 -5.21 -10.49
C LYS A 59 -23.32 -5.19 -12.01
N ILE A 60 -22.14 -5.01 -12.61
CA ILE A 60 -21.95 -5.22 -14.07
C ILE A 60 -21.15 -6.51 -14.31
N ALA A 61 -21.52 -7.60 -13.64
CA ALA A 61 -20.95 -8.93 -13.89
C ALA A 61 -22.02 -10.03 -13.89
N MET A 62 -23.19 -9.72 -14.44
CA MET A 62 -24.13 -10.72 -14.96
C MET A 62 -25.06 -9.96 -15.90
N GLY A 63 -24.93 -10.21 -17.20
CA GLY A 63 -25.52 -9.41 -18.24
C GLY A 63 -27.03 -9.42 -18.24
N GLU A 64 -27.62 -8.24 -18.37
CA GLU A 64 -28.90 -7.97 -19.03
C GLU A 64 -29.12 -6.45 -18.92
N GLU A 65 -29.20 -5.79 -20.07
CA GLU A 65 -29.69 -4.42 -20.17
C GLU A 65 -31.22 -4.50 -19.99
N PRO A 66 -31.84 -3.95 -18.93
CA PRO A 66 -33.27 -3.76 -18.95
C PRO A 66 -33.56 -2.61 -19.92
N GLU A 67 -33.85 -2.99 -21.17
CA GLU A 67 -34.72 -2.31 -22.11
C GLU A 67 -35.55 -1.17 -21.46
N GLU A 68 -35.10 0.07 -21.65
CA GLU A 68 -35.85 1.28 -21.29
C GLU A 68 -37.05 1.41 -22.24
N SER A 69 -38.09 0.62 -21.93
CA SER A 69 -39.40 0.71 -22.54
C SER A 69 -40.18 1.88 -21.96
N SER A 70 -40.60 2.77 -22.86
CA SER A 70 -41.72 3.69 -22.72
C SER A 70 -41.61 4.75 -21.63
N ARG A 71 -41.10 5.93 -22.02
CA ARG A 71 -41.73 7.18 -21.61
C ARG A 71 -42.28 7.87 -22.85
N ASP A 72 -43.58 7.68 -23.03
CA ASP A 72 -44.46 8.50 -23.86
C ASP A 72 -44.15 10.00 -23.69
N TYR A 73 -43.93 10.67 -24.82
CA TYR A 73 -44.24 12.07 -24.99
C TYR A 73 -44.76 12.33 -26.41
#